data_AF-A0A378PT38-F1
#
_entry.id   AF-A0A378PT38-F1
#
_cell.length_a   1.000
_cell.length_b   1.000
_cell.length_c   1.000
_cell.angle_alpha   90.00
_cell.angle_beta   90.00
_cell.angle_gamma   90.00
#
_symmetry.space_group_name_H-M   'P 1'
#
loop_
_entity.id
_entity.type
_entity.pdbx_description
1 polymer ?
#
loop_
_entity_poly.entity_id
_entity_poly.type
_entity_poly.pdbx_seq_one_letter_code
_entity_poly.pdbx_strand_id
1 'polypeptide(L)'
;MANLNKNSQMQSFVFKDKTFDFPIEVYPYFLDKVSMKAFIVIMILTALAMIFISIITENTFGIWLFAFVSVALLIISYAHKKPRFIIEKDKLILVEHGFIKPKELYWKDCILYPTFNKSNATGQEIPLLHFLYKNNNGEMERFSWLGLKQIRFNEHHFDKDDTLKFFENIKSLSEKQ
;
A
#
# COMPACT_ATOMS: atom_id res chain seq x y z
N MET A 1 43.11 15.54 -10.42
CA MET A 1 41.77 16.08 -10.11
C MET A 1 40.73 15.30 -10.90
N ALA A 2 39.97 14.43 -10.23
CA ALA A 2 38.62 14.03 -10.61
C ALA A 2 38.03 13.31 -9.39
N ASN A 3 37.10 13.98 -8.74
CA ASN A 3 36.48 13.62 -7.47
C ASN A 3 35.47 12.49 -7.74
N LEU A 4 35.92 11.24 -7.70
CA LEU A 4 35.12 10.04 -8.01
C LEU A 4 34.46 9.40 -6.78
N ASN A 5 34.23 10.15 -5.70
CA ASN A 5 33.60 9.60 -4.51
C ASN A 5 32.56 10.54 -3.89
N LYS A 6 31.54 10.88 -4.69
CA LYS A 6 30.36 11.62 -4.23
C LYS A 6 29.03 10.88 -4.45
N ASN A 7 29.07 9.55 -4.62
CA ASN A 7 27.88 8.70 -4.69
C ASN A 7 27.85 7.60 -3.60
N SER A 8 28.45 7.83 -2.44
CA SER A 8 28.08 7.09 -1.21
C SER A 8 26.74 7.59 -0.65
N GLN A 9 25.79 7.90 -1.54
CA GLN A 9 24.50 8.51 -1.22
C GLN A 9 23.54 7.40 -0.79
N MET A 10 23.37 7.28 0.53
CA MET A 10 22.33 6.54 1.28
C MET A 10 21.70 5.36 0.52
N GLN A 11 22.31 4.17 0.57
CA GLN A 11 21.67 2.94 0.09
C GLN A 11 20.52 2.49 0.99
N SER A 12 20.60 2.85 2.27
CA SER A 12 19.69 2.41 3.32
C SER A 12 19.13 3.58 4.13
N PHE A 13 17.84 3.52 4.46
CA PHE A 13 17.12 4.42 5.35
C PHE A 13 16.86 3.71 6.68
N VAL A 14 17.23 4.33 7.80
CA VAL A 14 16.95 3.78 9.14
C VAL A 14 15.77 4.52 9.74
N PHE A 15 14.77 3.76 10.19
CA PHE A 15 13.62 4.30 10.90
C PHE A 15 13.33 3.43 12.12
N LYS A 16 13.41 4.05 13.31
CA LYS A 16 13.39 3.36 14.60
C LYS A 16 14.47 2.27 14.66
N ASP A 17 14.08 1.02 14.92
CA ASP A 17 14.92 -0.17 15.02
C ASP A 17 15.02 -0.96 13.70
N LYS A 18 14.52 -0.40 12.58
CA LYS A 18 14.47 -1.05 11.27
C LYS A 18 15.35 -0.33 10.26
N THR A 19 15.97 -1.11 9.37
CA THR A 19 16.75 -0.61 8.23
C THR A 19 16.02 -0.99 6.95
N PHE A 20 15.91 -0.04 6.03
CA PHE A 20 15.22 -0.18 4.76
C PHE A 20 16.17 0.13 3.61
N ASP A 21 16.42 -0.83 2.75
CA ASP A 21 17.17 -0.57 1.53
C ASP A 21 16.24 -0.02 0.46
N PHE A 22 16.71 0.98 -0.30
CA PHE A 22 15.97 1.46 -1.46
C PHE A 22 16.10 0.49 -2.64
N PRO A 23 15.03 0.27 -3.43
CA PRO A 23 13.70 0.87 -3.29
C PRO A 23 12.85 0.24 -2.17
N ILE A 24 12.05 1.07 -1.49
CA ILE A 24 11.14 0.63 -0.42
C ILE A 24 9.73 0.45 -1.01
N GLU A 25 9.17 -0.73 -0.90
CA GLU A 25 7.87 -1.07 -1.45
C GLU A 25 6.76 -0.82 -0.43
N VAL A 26 5.74 -0.04 -0.82
CA VAL A 26 4.58 0.26 0.03
C VAL A 26 3.41 -0.59 -0.40
N TYR A 27 3.01 -1.53 0.44
CA TYR A 27 1.89 -2.43 0.17
C TYR A 27 0.64 -2.00 0.93
N PRO A 28 -0.56 -2.21 0.37
CA PRO A 28 -1.77 -2.08 1.15
C PRO A 28 -1.82 -3.15 2.26
N TYR A 29 -2.36 -2.75 3.39
CA TYR A 29 -2.55 -3.54 4.59
C TYR A 29 -4.04 -3.53 4.95
N PHE A 30 -4.82 -4.34 4.22
CA PHE A 30 -6.28 -4.43 4.40
C PHE A 30 -6.68 -5.26 5.62
N LEU A 31 -5.90 -6.28 5.95
CA LEU A 31 -6.07 -7.17 7.09
C LEU A 31 -4.68 -7.45 7.64
N ASP A 32 -4.55 -7.51 8.97
CA ASP A 32 -3.30 -7.98 9.55
C ASP A 32 -2.98 -9.41 9.08
N LYS A 33 -1.70 -9.81 9.10
CA LYS A 33 -1.28 -11.13 8.60
C LYS A 33 -2.06 -12.29 9.24
N VAL A 34 -2.52 -12.16 10.49
CA VAL A 34 -3.29 -13.17 11.22
C VAL A 34 -4.75 -13.15 10.74
N SER A 35 -5.36 -11.97 10.68
CA SER A 35 -6.72 -11.77 10.19
C SER A 35 -6.89 -12.18 8.73
N MET A 36 -5.89 -11.95 7.88
CA MET A 36 -5.89 -12.40 6.48
C MET A 36 -5.79 -13.92 6.37
N LYS A 37 -4.94 -14.56 7.18
CA LYS A 37 -4.86 -16.02 7.24
C LYS A 37 -6.17 -16.63 7.73
N ALA A 38 -6.77 -16.07 8.79
CA ALA A 38 -8.04 -16.50 9.32
C ALA A 38 -9.16 -16.35 8.27
N PHE A 39 -9.21 -15.21 7.58
CA PHE A 39 -10.16 -14.95 6.50
C PHE A 39 -10.04 -15.99 5.37
N ILE A 40 -8.81 -16.27 4.90
CA ILE A 40 -8.56 -17.30 3.88
C ILE A 40 -9.03 -18.68 4.36
N VAL A 41 -8.70 -19.07 5.60
CA VAL A 41 -9.12 -20.37 6.17
C VAL A 41 -10.64 -20.48 6.24
N ILE A 42 -11.33 -19.47 6.76
CA ILE A 42 -12.80 -19.44 6.85
C ILE A 42 -13.41 -19.56 5.46
N MET A 43 -12.86 -18.86 4.47
CA MET A 43 -13.33 -18.91 3.09
C MET A 43 -13.17 -20.32 2.49
N ILE A 44 -12.03 -20.99 2.71
CA ILE A 44 -11.80 -22.38 2.28
C ILE A 44 -12.79 -23.34 2.94
N LEU A 45 -12.99 -23.24 4.26
CA LEU A 45 -13.92 -24.10 5.00
C LEU A 45 -15.37 -23.91 4.52
N THR A 46 -15.78 -22.66 4.30
CA THR A 46 -17.11 -22.33 3.77
C THR A 46 -17.30 -22.90 2.36
N ALA A 47 -16.27 -22.80 1.53
CA ALA A 47 -16.22 -23.38 0.19
C ALA A 47 -16.44 -24.91 0.22
N LEU A 48 -15.71 -25.63 1.09
CA LEU A 48 -15.84 -27.07 1.26
C LEU A 48 -17.24 -27.48 1.75
N ALA A 49 -17.79 -26.74 2.71
CA ALA A 49 -19.15 -26.99 3.21
C ALA A 49 -20.21 -26.82 2.11
N MET A 50 -20.08 -25.79 1.27
CA MET A 50 -21.02 -25.53 0.17
C MET A 50 -20.93 -26.60 -0.93
N ILE A 51 -19.75 -27.15 -1.21
CA ILE A 51 -19.60 -28.30 -2.11
C ILE A 51 -20.35 -29.51 -1.54
N PHE A 52 -20.18 -29.80 -0.24
CA PHE A 52 -20.84 -30.94 0.40
C PHE A 52 -22.38 -30.80 0.39
N ILE A 53 -22.90 -29.60 0.69
CA ILE A 53 -24.34 -29.30 0.61
C ILE A 53 -24.86 -29.47 -0.82
N SER A 54 -24.10 -29.03 -1.83
CA SER A 54 -24.47 -29.17 -3.24
C SER A 54 -24.60 -30.62 -3.67
N ILE A 55 -23.71 -31.50 -3.18
CA ILE A 55 -23.77 -32.94 -3.45
C ILE A 55 -25.03 -33.55 -2.81
N ILE A 56 -25.31 -33.22 -1.54
CA ILE A 56 -26.49 -33.76 -0.82
C ILE A 56 -27.81 -33.28 -1.45
N THR A 57 -27.87 -32.01 -1.86
CA THR A 57 -29.09 -31.38 -2.38
C THR A 57 -29.24 -31.53 -3.89
N GLU A 58 -28.29 -32.20 -4.55
CA GLU A 58 -28.19 -32.32 -6.01
C GLU A 58 -28.30 -30.95 -6.73
N ASN A 59 -27.87 -29.88 -6.05
CA ASN A 59 -28.00 -28.51 -6.52
C ASN A 59 -26.64 -27.95 -6.91
N THR A 60 -26.52 -27.49 -8.15
CA THR A 60 -25.31 -26.86 -8.69
C THR A 60 -24.97 -25.49 -8.09
N PHE A 61 -25.88 -24.86 -7.33
CA PHE A 61 -25.69 -23.52 -6.77
C PHE A 61 -24.41 -23.37 -5.93
N GLY A 62 -24.08 -24.34 -5.06
CA GLY A 62 -22.86 -24.22 -4.25
C GLY A 62 -21.57 -24.44 -5.04
N ILE A 63 -21.61 -25.13 -6.19
CA ILE A 63 -20.49 -25.20 -7.14
C ILE A 63 -20.23 -23.82 -7.76
N TRP A 64 -21.29 -23.13 -8.18
CA TRP A 64 -21.18 -21.77 -8.73
C TRP A 64 -20.68 -20.76 -7.70
N LEU A 65 -21.19 -20.82 -6.46
CA LEU A 65 -20.71 -19.97 -5.38
C LEU A 65 -19.24 -20.24 -5.04
N PHE A 66 -18.82 -21.51 -5.02
CA PHE A 66 -17.42 -21.89 -4.83
C PHE A 66 -16.50 -21.31 -5.91
N ALA A 67 -16.91 -21.41 -7.18
CA ALA A 67 -16.15 -20.86 -8.29
C ALA A 67 -16.00 -19.34 -8.16
N PHE A 68 -17.08 -18.63 -7.83
CA PHE A 68 -17.06 -17.19 -7.60
C PHE A 68 -16.12 -16.78 -6.46
N VAL A 69 -16.23 -17.47 -5.30
CA VAL A 69 -15.36 -17.23 -4.14
C VAL A 69 -13.89 -17.49 -4.48
N SER A 70 -13.59 -18.56 -5.21
CA SER A 70 -12.23 -18.90 -5.64
C SER A 70 -11.62 -17.81 -6.53
N VAL A 71 -12.38 -17.32 -7.50
CA VAL A 71 -11.96 -16.20 -8.36
C VAL A 71 -11.73 -14.93 -7.55
N ALA A 72 -12.63 -14.60 -6.61
CA ALA A 72 -12.47 -13.44 -5.72
C ALA A 72 -11.19 -13.54 -4.86
N LEU A 73 -10.89 -14.72 -4.31
CA LEU A 73 -9.66 -14.96 -3.54
C LEU A 73 -8.39 -14.77 -4.37
N LEU A 74 -8.39 -15.24 -5.62
CA LEU A 74 -7.28 -15.04 -6.56
C LEU A 74 -7.07 -13.55 -6.84
N ILE A 75 -8.14 -12.79 -7.10
CA ILE A 75 -8.08 -11.35 -7.33
C ILE A 75 -7.52 -10.62 -6.12
N ILE A 76 -8.02 -10.91 -4.92
CA ILE A 76 -7.55 -10.29 -3.67
C ILE A 76 -6.07 -10.63 -3.42
N SER A 77 -5.69 -11.90 -3.61
CA SER A 77 -4.30 -12.35 -3.43
C SER A 77 -3.35 -11.66 -4.41
N TYR A 78 -3.78 -11.49 -5.67
CA TYR A 78 -3.02 -10.76 -6.68
C TYR A 78 -2.87 -9.27 -6.32
N ALA A 79 -3.95 -8.62 -5.87
CA ALA A 79 -3.92 -7.23 -5.45
C ALA A 79 -2.98 -7.01 -4.24
N HIS A 80 -2.91 -7.96 -3.31
CA HIS A 80 -2.01 -7.89 -2.14
C HIS A 80 -0.52 -8.07 -2.47
N LYS A 81 -0.19 -8.72 -3.59
CA LYS A 81 1.20 -8.95 -4.01
C LYS A 81 1.81 -7.75 -4.73
N LYS A 82 1.01 -6.74 -5.10
CA LYS A 82 1.53 -5.57 -5.80
C LYS A 82 1.74 -4.39 -4.85
N PRO A 83 2.92 -3.74 -4.90
CA PRO A 83 3.09 -2.49 -4.19
C PRO A 83 2.16 -1.45 -4.79
N ARG A 84 1.63 -0.56 -3.94
CA ARG A 84 0.90 0.63 -4.34
C ARG A 84 1.87 1.77 -4.66
N PHE A 85 2.97 1.85 -3.92
CA PHE A 85 4.06 2.77 -4.20
C PHE A 85 5.41 2.07 -4.14
N ILE A 86 6.36 2.61 -4.89
CA ILE A 86 7.77 2.35 -4.74
C ILE A 86 8.40 3.69 -4.31
N ILE A 87 9.03 3.69 -3.14
CA ILE A 87 9.76 4.83 -2.63
C ILE A 87 11.22 4.66 -3.06
N GLU A 88 11.69 5.60 -3.88
CA GLU A 88 13.10 5.79 -4.19
C GLU A 88 13.66 6.97 -3.38
N LYS A 89 14.96 7.20 -3.51
CA LYS A 89 15.68 8.20 -2.71
C LYS A 89 15.19 9.62 -2.98
N ASP A 90 14.93 9.93 -4.24
CA ASP A 90 14.59 11.25 -4.75
C ASP A 90 13.12 11.37 -5.20
N LYS A 91 12.42 10.24 -5.34
CA LYS A 91 11.04 10.20 -5.83
C LYS A 91 10.18 9.10 -5.23
N LEU A 92 8.89 9.32 -5.36
CA LEU A 92 7.81 8.38 -5.10
C LEU A 92 7.20 7.96 -6.43
N ILE A 93 7.12 6.65 -6.67
CA ILE A 93 6.51 6.08 -7.86
C ILE A 93 5.16 5.46 -7.47
N LEU A 94 4.08 5.94 -8.08
CA LEU A 94 2.77 5.31 -8.00
C LEU A 94 2.70 4.15 -8.99
N VAL A 95 2.51 2.94 -8.47
CA VAL A 95 2.35 1.73 -9.26
C VAL A 95 0.87 1.57 -9.60
N GLU A 96 0.46 2.06 -10.77
CA GLU A 96 -0.91 1.91 -11.26
C GLU A 96 -1.17 0.48 -11.79
N HIS A 97 -2.44 0.05 -11.73
CA HIS A 97 -2.87 -1.24 -12.28
C HIS A 97 -3.23 -1.09 -13.77
N GLY A 98 -2.66 -1.93 -14.65
CA GLY A 98 -3.04 -2.03 -16.07
C GLY A 98 -1.98 -1.55 -17.05
N PHE A 99 -2.41 -1.01 -18.20
CA PHE A 99 -1.55 -0.51 -19.30
C PHE A 99 -1.08 0.94 -19.10
N ILE A 100 -1.36 1.55 -17.94
CA ILE A 100 -1.00 2.94 -17.67
C ILE A 100 0.44 2.99 -17.15
N LYS A 101 1.25 3.90 -17.70
CA LYS A 101 2.63 4.09 -17.27
C LYS A 101 2.67 4.51 -15.79
N PRO A 102 3.65 4.01 -15.00
CA PRO A 102 3.88 4.48 -13.64
C PRO A 102 4.00 6.00 -13.61
N LYS A 103 3.40 6.63 -12.60
CA LYS A 103 3.54 8.06 -12.37
C LYS A 103 4.61 8.28 -11.31
N GLU A 104 5.42 9.31 -11.49
CA GLU A 104 6.51 9.66 -10.59
C GLU A 104 6.24 11.03 -9.97
N LEU A 105 6.61 11.19 -8.70
CA LEU A 105 6.60 12.45 -7.98
C LEU A 105 7.89 12.59 -7.20
N TYR A 106 8.70 13.59 -7.53
CA TYR A 106 9.94 13.87 -6.80
C TYR A 106 9.64 14.44 -5.41
N TRP A 107 10.41 14.03 -4.40
CA TRP A 107 10.22 14.46 -3.01
C TRP A 107 10.34 15.98 -2.82
N LYS A 108 11.21 16.62 -3.61
CA LYS A 108 11.39 18.08 -3.64
C LYS A 108 10.12 18.83 -4.05
N ASP A 109 9.31 18.24 -4.92
CA ASP A 109 8.08 18.83 -5.46
C ASP A 109 6.83 18.32 -4.70
N CYS A 110 7.03 17.29 -3.86
CA CYS A 110 5.97 16.65 -3.08
C CYS A 110 5.62 17.46 -1.83
N ILE A 111 4.33 17.73 -1.64
CA ILE A 111 3.76 18.29 -0.42
C ILE A 111 2.96 17.19 0.27
N LEU A 112 3.36 16.86 1.50
CA LEU A 112 2.66 15.91 2.36
C LEU A 112 1.54 16.63 3.10
N TYR A 113 0.30 16.16 2.95
CA TYR A 113 -0.87 16.76 3.59
C TYR A 113 -1.72 15.71 4.31
N PRO A 114 -1.59 15.59 5.65
CA PRO A 114 -2.39 14.66 6.44
C PRO A 114 -3.82 15.18 6.63
N THR A 115 -4.80 14.30 6.48
CA THR A 115 -6.23 14.60 6.67
C THR A 115 -6.94 13.48 7.42
N PHE A 116 -8.20 13.70 7.76
CA PHE A 116 -9.06 12.69 8.36
C PHE A 116 -10.36 12.61 7.58
N ASN A 117 -10.71 11.41 7.11
CA ASN A 117 -12.01 11.14 6.54
C ASN A 117 -12.88 10.43 7.58
N LYS A 118 -14.06 10.99 7.86
CA LYS A 118 -15.05 10.30 8.69
C LYS A 118 -15.77 9.25 7.86
N SER A 119 -15.72 7.99 8.28
CA SER A 119 -16.50 6.92 7.68
C SER A 119 -17.98 7.18 7.90
N ASN A 120 -18.75 7.32 6.82
CA ASN A 120 -20.21 7.47 6.91
C ASN A 120 -20.89 6.23 7.52
N ALA A 121 -20.27 5.05 7.40
CA ALA A 121 -20.82 3.78 7.88
C ALA A 121 -20.55 3.52 9.37
N THR A 122 -19.36 3.93 9.86
CA THR A 122 -18.92 3.59 11.22
C THR A 122 -18.69 4.81 12.11
N GLY A 123 -18.73 6.02 11.55
CA GLY A 123 -18.40 7.27 12.24
C GLY A 123 -16.92 7.42 12.61
N GLN A 124 -16.10 6.40 12.36
CA GLN A 124 -14.67 6.40 12.70
C GLN A 124 -13.87 7.30 11.77
N GLU A 125 -12.88 7.98 12.35
CA GLU A 125 -11.91 8.76 11.59
C GLU A 125 -10.84 7.87 10.97
N ILE A 126 -10.74 7.94 9.65
CA ILE A 126 -9.74 7.25 8.84
C ILE A 126 -8.64 8.28 8.53
N PRO A 127 -7.45 8.15 9.15
CA PRO A 127 -6.35 9.06 8.91
C PRO A 127 -5.75 8.79 7.52
N LEU A 128 -5.68 9.82 6.70
CA LEU A 128 -5.15 9.77 5.35
C LEU A 128 -3.92 10.66 5.22
N LEU A 129 -3.02 10.29 4.32
CA LEU A 129 -1.92 11.12 3.86
C LEU A 129 -2.05 11.36 2.37
N HIS A 130 -2.18 12.63 1.98
CA HIS A 130 -2.19 13.04 0.59
C HIS A 130 -0.79 13.44 0.13
N PHE A 131 -0.44 13.01 -1.07
CA PHE A 131 0.76 13.43 -1.79
C PHE A 131 0.31 14.43 -2.85
N LEU A 132 0.70 15.68 -2.68
CA LEU A 132 0.30 16.79 -3.53
C LEU A 132 1.51 17.36 -4.27
N TYR A 133 1.28 18.04 -5.38
CA TYR A 133 2.29 18.83 -6.08
C TYR A 133 1.65 20.09 -6.67
N LYS A 134 2.46 21.10 -7.00
CA LYS A 134 2.01 22.26 -7.78
C LYS A 134 2.17 21.96 -9.26
N ASN A 135 1.10 22.11 -10.02
CA ASN A 135 1.15 22.01 -11.47
C ASN A 135 1.83 23.25 -12.10
N ASN A 136 1.99 23.26 -13.41
CA ASN A 136 2.63 24.36 -14.15
C ASN A 136 1.86 25.69 -14.04
N ASN A 137 0.58 25.66 -13.69
CA ASN A 137 -0.26 26.83 -13.48
C ASN A 137 -0.21 27.34 -12.01
N GLY A 138 0.56 26.67 -11.15
CA GLY A 138 0.66 26.97 -9.72
C GLY A 138 -0.49 26.42 -8.87
N GLU A 139 -1.40 25.65 -9.47
CA GLU A 139 -2.53 25.02 -8.77
C GLU A 139 -2.07 23.73 -8.07
N MET A 140 -2.68 23.47 -6.92
CA MET A 140 -2.39 22.28 -6.13
C MET A 140 -3.14 21.08 -6.69
N GLU A 141 -2.42 20.06 -7.14
CA GLU A 141 -2.98 18.80 -7.61
C GLU A 141 -2.62 17.63 -6.70
N ARG A 142 -3.52 16.65 -6.61
CA ARG A 142 -3.29 15.43 -5.85
C ARG A 142 -2.66 14.38 -6.74
N PHE A 143 -1.42 14.02 -6.44
CA PHE A 143 -0.75 12.87 -7.03
C PHE A 143 -1.41 11.57 -6.59
N SER A 144 -1.56 11.37 -5.28
CA SER A 144 -2.24 10.21 -4.70
C SER A 144 -2.54 10.40 -3.22
N TRP A 145 -3.11 9.37 -2.58
CA TRP A 145 -3.38 9.34 -1.14
C TRP A 145 -3.24 7.93 -0.57
N LEU A 146 -2.96 7.82 0.74
CA LEU A 146 -2.83 6.58 1.48
C LEU A 146 -3.56 6.64 2.81
N GLY A 147 -4.08 5.50 3.27
CA GLY A 147 -4.53 5.36 4.66
C GLY A 147 -3.35 5.06 5.57
N LEU A 148 -3.11 5.90 6.58
CA LEU A 148 -1.93 5.78 7.46
C LEU A 148 -1.93 4.51 8.33
N LYS A 149 -3.08 3.85 8.50
CA LYS A 149 -3.21 2.56 9.20
C LYS A 149 -3.24 1.35 8.26
N GLN A 150 -3.26 1.59 6.95
CA GLN A 150 -3.62 0.57 5.95
C GLN A 150 -2.47 0.33 4.98
N ILE A 151 -1.23 0.53 5.41
CA ILE A 151 -0.05 0.25 4.61
C ILE A 151 1.04 -0.46 5.43
N ARG A 152 1.96 -1.07 4.72
CA ARG A 152 3.22 -1.58 5.24
C ARG A 152 4.36 -1.19 4.30
N PHE A 153 5.55 -1.02 4.84
CA PHE A 153 6.79 -0.78 4.11
C PHE A 153 7.58 -2.10 4.08
N ASN A 154 7.73 -2.70 2.91
CA ASN A 154 8.20 -4.07 2.74
C ASN A 154 7.37 -5.02 3.63
N GLU A 155 7.97 -5.76 4.56
CA GLU A 155 7.27 -6.56 5.57
C GLU A 155 6.83 -5.81 6.85
N HIS A 156 7.23 -4.55 7.05
CA HIS A 156 7.06 -3.82 8.30
C HIS A 156 5.81 -2.95 8.31
N HIS A 157 5.00 -3.10 9.35
CA HIS A 157 3.83 -2.27 9.61
C HIS A 157 4.08 -1.38 10.83
N PHE A 158 3.68 -0.11 10.73
CA PHE A 158 3.77 0.87 11.79
C PHE A 158 2.38 1.43 12.10
N ASP A 159 2.21 2.02 13.27
CA ASP A 159 1.00 2.76 13.58
C ASP A 159 0.87 4.01 12.71
N LYS A 160 -0.26 4.72 12.85
CA LYS A 160 -0.58 5.91 12.07
C LYS A 160 0.51 7.00 12.18
N ASP A 161 0.95 7.30 13.39
CA ASP A 161 1.79 8.47 13.65
C ASP A 161 3.24 8.17 13.24
N ASP A 162 3.69 6.93 13.43
CA ASP A 162 4.96 6.45 12.91
C ASP A 162 4.98 6.36 11.38
N THR A 163 3.88 5.94 10.77
CA THR A 163 3.75 5.90 9.31
C THR A 163 3.86 7.30 8.71
N LEU A 164 3.27 8.31 9.35
CA LEU A 164 3.43 9.71 8.92
C LEU A 164 4.89 10.16 9.06
N LYS A 165 5.50 9.94 10.23
CA LYS A 165 6.92 10.28 10.49
C LYS A 165 7.88 9.59 9.52
N PHE A 166 7.55 8.38 9.08
CA PHE A 166 8.33 7.66 8.07
C PHE A 166 8.45 8.48 6.78
N PHE A 167 7.31 8.94 6.24
CA PHE A 167 7.29 9.76 5.02
C PHE A 167 7.93 11.13 5.22
N GLU A 168 7.70 11.78 6.36
CA GLU A 168 8.32 13.07 6.69
C GLU A 168 9.86 12.95 6.75
N ASN A 169 10.37 11.88 7.37
CA ASN A 169 11.80 11.63 7.46
C ASN A 169 12.43 11.35 6.09
N ILE A 170 11.78 10.55 5.25
CA ILE A 170 12.26 10.30 3.88
C ILE A 170 12.29 11.60 3.07
N LYS A 171 11.23 12.40 3.12
CA LYS A 171 11.18 13.69 2.43
C LYS A 171 12.30 14.62 2.91
N SER A 172 12.47 14.78 4.22
CA SER A 172 13.53 15.63 4.79
C SER A 172 14.93 15.15 4.42
N LEU A 173 15.15 13.83 4.33
CA LEU A 173 16.43 13.28 3.87
C LEU A 173 16.67 13.56 2.40
N SER A 174 15.65 13.43 1.55
CA SER A 174 15.76 13.72 0.12
C SER A 174 16.04 15.20 -0.15
N GLU A 175 15.56 16.13 0.68
CA GLU A 175 15.78 17.58 0.52
C GLU A 175 17.17 18.05 0.96
N LYS A 176 17.89 17.24 1.75
CA LYS A 176 19.25 17.55 2.23
C LYS A 176 20.37 17.11 1.29
N GLN A 177 20.03 16.38 0.23
CA GLN A 177 20.97 15.89 -0.80
C GLN A 177 21.13 16.92 -1.91
#